data_AF-A0A0P7WWF4-F1
#
_entry.id   AF-A0A0P7WWF4-F1
#
_cell.length_a   1.000
_cell.length_b   1.000
_cell.length_c   1.000
_cell.angle_alpha   90.00
_cell.angle_beta   90.00
_cell.angle_gamma   90.00
#
_symmetry.space_group_name_H-M   'P 1'
#
loop_
_entity.id
_entity.type
_entity.pdbx_description
1 polymer ?
#
loop_
_entity_poly.entity_id
_entity_poly.type
_entity_poly.pdbx_seq_one_letter_code
_entity_poly.pdbx_strand_id
1 'polypeptide(L)'
;MLINIQTVKQARTAKGWTQQQLADVAGLSLRTIQRVESQGQGSMETCNALCAVLEIDRDELHVENTSIDNPEKRVMIYVLIGVLGGFLSGVLVTLVLN
;
A
#
# COMPACT_ATOMS: atom_id res chain seq x y z
N MET A 1 -3.05 -2.17 14.29
CA MET A 1 -3.62 -2.28 12.94
C MET A 1 -2.87 -1.33 12.02
N LEU A 2 -2.61 -1.76 10.79
CA LEU A 2 -2.02 -0.90 9.75
C LEU A 2 -3.13 -0.15 9.02
N ILE A 3 -2.99 1.17 8.95
CA ILE A 3 -3.95 2.09 8.36
C ILE A 3 -3.29 2.79 7.18
N ASN A 4 -4.00 2.88 6.05
CA ASN A 4 -3.49 3.53 4.86
C ASN A 4 -3.38 5.04 5.08
N ILE A 5 -2.14 5.52 5.19
CA ILE A 5 -1.83 6.93 5.44
C ILE A 5 -2.39 7.84 4.35
N GLN A 6 -2.28 7.43 3.08
CA GLN A 6 -2.67 8.27 1.95
C GLN A 6 -4.19 8.41 1.89
N THR A 7 -4.91 7.31 2.06
CA THR A 7 -6.38 7.31 2.10
C THR A 7 -6.91 8.26 3.19
N VAL A 8 -6.37 8.19 4.42
CA VAL A 8 -6.76 9.08 5.52
C VAL A 8 -6.49 10.55 5.18
N LYS A 9 -5.28 10.88 4.71
CA LYS A 9 -4.89 12.26 4.37
C LYS A 9 -5.76 12.82 3.27
N GLN A 10 -5.96 12.07 2.19
CA GLN A 10 -6.73 12.50 1.03
C GLN A 10 -8.18 12.78 1.40
N ALA A 11 -8.83 11.85 2.12
CA ALA A 11 -10.20 12.04 2.55
C ALA A 11 -10.37 13.23 3.52
N ARG A 12 -9.43 13.39 4.47
CA ARG A 12 -9.40 14.56 5.36
C ARG A 12 -9.30 15.86 4.56
N THR A 13 -8.39 15.93 3.59
CA THR A 13 -8.22 17.13 2.76
C THR A 13 -9.39 17.38 1.82
N ALA A 14 -10.02 16.32 1.30
CA ALA A 14 -11.21 16.42 0.45
C ALA A 14 -12.40 17.02 1.22
N LYS A 15 -12.53 16.72 2.51
CA LYS A 15 -13.51 17.35 3.41
C LYS A 15 -13.06 18.72 3.94
N GLY A 16 -11.88 19.23 3.54
CA GLY A 16 -11.37 20.55 3.94
C GLY A 16 -10.92 20.63 5.40
N TRP A 17 -10.59 19.51 6.04
CA TRP A 17 -10.29 19.45 7.46
C TRP A 17 -8.80 19.53 7.79
N THR A 18 -8.48 20.22 8.88
CA THR A 18 -7.20 20.13 9.57
C THR A 18 -7.10 18.83 10.36
N GLN A 19 -5.89 18.44 10.76
CA GLN A 19 -5.71 17.27 11.63
C GLN A 19 -6.44 17.40 12.97
N GLN A 20 -6.51 18.62 13.52
CA GLN A 20 -7.26 18.91 14.74
C GLN A 20 -8.76 18.68 14.52
N GLN A 21 -9.33 19.22 13.43
CA GLN A 21 -10.74 19.03 13.12
C GLN A 21 -11.09 17.56 12.92
N LEU A 22 -10.25 16.78 12.22
CA LEU A 22 -10.46 15.33 12.09
C LEU A 22 -10.43 14.64 13.46
N ALA A 23 -9.53 15.04 14.36
CA ALA A 23 -9.46 14.50 15.71
C ALA A 23 -10.76 14.77 16.48
N ASP A 24 -11.24 16.02 16.41
CA ASP A 24 -12.46 16.47 17.07
C ASP A 24 -13.69 15.71 16.58
N VAL A 25 -13.87 15.58 15.25
CA VAL A 25 -15.03 14.87 14.68
C VAL A 25 -14.97 13.35 14.86
N ALA A 26 -13.77 12.76 14.85
CA ALA A 26 -13.58 11.33 15.08
C ALA A 26 -13.60 10.93 16.58
N GLY A 27 -13.66 11.90 17.49
CA GLY A 27 -13.56 11.63 18.93
C GLY A 27 -12.20 11.03 19.33
N LEU A 28 -11.14 11.39 18.61
CA LEU A 28 -9.78 10.90 18.83
C LEU A 28 -8.86 12.04 19.29
N SER A 29 -7.73 11.71 19.90
CA SER A 29 -6.72 12.74 20.20
C SER A 29 -5.99 13.21 18.94
N LEU A 30 -5.56 14.47 18.89
CA LEU A 30 -4.71 14.99 17.80
C LEU A 30 -3.47 14.10 17.61
N ARG A 31 -2.85 13.64 18.69
CA ARG A 31 -1.69 12.74 18.65
C ARG A 31 -2.02 11.42 17.97
N THR A 32 -3.23 10.90 18.14
CA THR A 32 -3.71 9.70 17.44
C THR A 32 -3.77 9.95 15.94
N ILE A 33 -4.40 11.05 15.51
CA ILE A 33 -4.48 11.41 14.08
C ILE A 33 -3.09 11.62 13.48
N GLN A 34 -2.23 12.38 14.15
CA GLN A 34 -0.86 12.60 13.71
C GLN A 34 -0.09 11.28 13.56
N ARG A 35 -0.23 10.35 14.51
CA ARG A 35 0.42 9.04 14.44
C ARG A 35 -0.14 8.18 13.32
N VAL A 36 -1.46 8.21 13.09
CA VAL A 36 -2.08 7.55 11.94
C VAL A 36 -1.53 8.13 10.64
N GLU A 37 -1.45 9.44 10.49
CA GLU A 37 -1.00 10.11 9.26
C GLU A 37 0.53 10.12 9.06
N SER A 38 1.32 9.77 10.06
CA SER A 38 2.79 9.70 9.97
C SER A 38 3.33 8.28 9.97
N GLN A 39 2.72 7.39 10.76
CA GLN A 39 3.20 6.03 10.98
C GLN A 39 2.24 4.96 10.45
N GLY A 40 1.02 5.31 10.04
CA GLY A 40 0.04 4.34 9.53
C GLY A 40 -0.41 3.34 10.58
N GLN A 41 -0.40 3.71 11.87
CA GLN A 41 -0.71 2.78 12.96
C GLN A 41 -1.87 3.29 13.82
N GLY A 42 -2.81 2.40 14.11
CA GLY A 42 -3.96 2.65 14.97
C GLY A 42 -4.51 1.39 15.62
N SER A 43 -5.41 1.57 16.59
CA SER A 43 -6.22 0.46 17.11
C SER A 43 -7.39 0.16 16.16
N MET A 44 -8.13 -0.93 16.41
CA MET A 44 -9.31 -1.26 15.62
C MET A 44 -10.41 -0.20 15.80
N GLU A 45 -10.54 0.33 17.00
CA GLU A 45 -11.46 1.41 17.37
C GLU A 45 -11.08 2.70 16.64
N THR A 46 -9.77 2.99 16.55
CA THR A 46 -9.27 4.13 15.77
C THR A 46 -9.65 4.01 14.31
N CYS A 47 -9.47 2.82 13.72
CA CYS A 47 -9.85 2.55 12.33
C CYS A 47 -11.36 2.72 12.13
N ASN A 48 -12.18 2.14 13.00
CA ASN A 48 -13.64 2.26 12.93
C ASN A 48 -14.12 3.71 13.04
N ALA A 49 -13.55 4.49 13.96
CA ALA A 49 -13.88 5.90 14.13
C ALA A 49 -13.55 6.70 12.86
N LEU A 50 -12.38 6.43 12.25
CA LEU A 50 -11.99 7.06 10.99
C LEU A 50 -12.88 6.65 9.83
N CYS A 51 -13.21 5.36 9.68
CA CYS A 51 -14.15 4.89 8.66
C CYS A 51 -15.53 5.56 8.79
N ALA A 52 -16.05 5.67 10.00
CA ALA A 52 -17.35 6.29 10.25
C ALA A 52 -17.39 7.77 9.86
N VAL A 53 -16.34 8.53 10.17
CA VAL A 53 -16.29 9.98 9.96
C VAL A 53 -15.84 10.36 8.55
N LEU A 54 -14.93 9.59 7.96
CA LEU A 54 -14.46 9.81 6.61
C LEU A 54 -15.37 9.19 5.55
N GLU A 55 -16.34 8.36 5.96
CA GLU A 55 -17.26 7.61 5.08
C GLU A 55 -16.51 6.70 4.11
N ILE A 56 -15.49 6.00 4.64
CA ILE A 56 -14.62 5.09 3.88
C ILE A 56 -14.84 3.67 4.39
N ASP A 57 -14.87 2.72 3.47
CA ASP A 57 -14.94 1.31 3.81
C ASP A 57 -13.68 0.85 4.58
N ARG A 58 -13.85 -0.14 5.46
CA ARG A 58 -12.74 -0.66 6.26
C ARG A 58 -11.67 -1.31 5.38
N ASP A 59 -12.04 -1.99 4.31
CA ASP A 59 -11.10 -2.70 3.44
C ASP A 59 -10.21 -1.75 2.64
N GLU A 60 -10.71 -0.55 2.33
CA GLU A 60 -9.90 0.52 1.70
C GLU A 60 -8.92 1.17 2.68
N LEU A 61 -9.28 1.21 3.97
CA LEU A 61 -8.49 1.83 5.01
C LEU A 61 -7.45 0.87 5.61
N HIS A 62 -7.75 -0.43 5.60
CA HIS A 62 -6.87 -1.48 6.09
C HIS A 62 -5.82 -1.82 5.04
N VAL A 63 -4.54 -1.65 5.39
CA VAL A 63 -3.45 -2.13 4.53
C VAL A 63 -3.25 -3.61 4.82
N GLU A 64 -3.81 -4.47 3.97
CA GLU A 64 -3.35 -5.85 3.88
C GLU A 64 -1.93 -5.84 3.31
N ASN A 65 -0.97 -6.48 3.98
CA ASN A 65 0.41 -6.60 3.52
C ASN A 65 0.48 -7.50 2.28
N THR A 66 -0.11 -7.09 1.16
CA THR A 66 0.18 -7.69 -0.15
C THR A 66 1.43 -7.01 -0.69
N SER A 67 2.57 -7.30 -0.06
CA SER A 67 3.89 -6.89 -0.55
C SER A 67 4.28 -7.76 -1.76
N ILE A 68 3.72 -7.41 -2.93
CA ILE A 68 4.27 -7.81 -4.23
C ILE A 68 5.05 -6.62 -4.81
N ASP A 69 6.04 -6.13 -4.08
CA ASP A 69 7.12 -5.34 -4.67
C ASP A 69 8.40 -5.60 -3.88
N ASN A 70 8.84 -6.87 -3.85
CA ASN A 70 10.21 -7.16 -3.47
C ASN A 70 11.09 -7.01 -4.72
N PRO A 71 11.95 -5.98 -4.81
CA PRO A 71 12.85 -5.80 -5.96
C PRO A 71 13.70 -7.05 -6.25
N GLU A 72 14.01 -7.86 -5.24
CA GLU A 72 14.74 -9.12 -5.42
C GLU A 72 13.96 -10.15 -6.26
N LYS A 73 12.63 -10.24 -6.08
CA LYS A 73 11.78 -11.14 -6.88
C LYS A 73 11.69 -10.67 -8.34
N ARG A 74 11.68 -9.36 -8.57
CA ARG A 74 11.67 -8.78 -9.93
C ARG A 74 12.96 -9.08 -10.68
N VAL A 75 14.11 -8.91 -10.02
CA VAL A 75 15.42 -9.28 -10.59
C VAL A 75 15.49 -10.76 -10.90
N MET A 76 15.02 -11.62 -9.98
CA MET A 76 15.01 -13.06 -10.18
C MET A 76 14.17 -13.50 -11.40
N ILE A 77 13.02 -12.84 -11.65
CA ILE A 77 12.20 -13.08 -12.83
C ILE A 77 12.93 -12.71 -14.13
N TYR A 78 13.60 -11.54 -14.18
CA TYR A 78 14.35 -11.14 -15.37
C TYR A 78 15.53 -12.07 -15.65
N VAL A 79 16.21 -12.56 -14.62
CA VAL A 79 17.27 -13.57 -14.76
C VAL A 79 16.72 -14.86 -15.35
N LEU A 80 15.59 -15.37 -14.86
CA LEU A 80 14.97 -16.59 -15.39
C LEU A 80 14.56 -16.46 -16.87
N ILE A 81 13.95 -15.33 -17.24
CA ILE A 81 13.56 -15.06 -18.63
C ILE A 81 14.80 -14.97 -19.53
N GLY A 82 15.87 -14.31 -19.07
CA GLY A 82 17.13 -14.21 -19.82
C GLY A 82 17.78 -15.57 -20.06
N VAL A 83 17.81 -16.45 -19.05
CA VAL A 83 18.38 -17.80 -19.16
C VAL A 83 17.58 -18.66 -20.14
N LEU A 84 16.24 -18.66 -20.02
CA LEU A 84 15.38 -19.43 -20.92
C LEU A 84 15.43 -18.90 -22.36
N GLY A 85 15.41 -17.58 -22.54
CA GLY A 85 15.52 -16.93 -23.84
C GLY A 85 16.86 -17.22 -24.52
N GLY A 86 17.97 -17.15 -23.78
CA GLY A 86 19.30 -17.49 -24.26
C GLY A 86 19.45 -18.96 -24.63
N PHE A 87 18.85 -19.87 -23.85
CA PHE A 87 18.84 -21.29 -24.17
C PHE A 87 18.07 -21.57 -25.47
N LEU A 88 16.87 -21.02 -25.61
CA LEU A 88 16.05 -21.20 -26.81
C LEU A 88 16.70 -20.60 -28.06
N SER A 89 17.32 -19.42 -27.95
CA SER A 89 18.02 -18.79 -29.07
C SER A 89 19.25 -19.59 -29.50
N GLY A 90 20.01 -20.14 -28.54
CA GLY A 90 21.15 -21.01 -28.82
C GLY A 90 20.74 -22.29 -29.56
N VAL A 91 19.71 -22.97 -29.08
CA VAL A 91 19.16 -24.17 -29.73
C VAL A 91 18.71 -23.87 -31.17
N LEU A 92 18.02 -22.74 -31.38
CA LEU A 92 17.55 -22.34 -32.70
C LEU A 92 18.72 -22.10 -33.68
N VAL A 93 19.76 -21.39 -33.23
CA VAL A 93 20.95 -21.10 -34.06
C VAL A 93 21.67 -22.39 -34.43
N THR A 94 21.83 -23.33 -33.50
CA THR A 94 22.46 -24.63 -33.77
C THR A 94 21.66 -25.45 -34.79
N LEU A 95 20.32 -25.42 -34.73
CA LEU A 95 19.47 -26.15 -35.69
C LEU A 95 19.47 -25.53 -37.10
N VAL A 96 19.66 -24.21 -37.23
CA VAL A 96 19.71 -23.53 -38.54
C VAL A 96 21.05 -23.72 -39.24
N LEU A 97 22.13 -23.90 -38.48
CA LEU A 97 23.50 -24.01 -39.01
C LEU A 97 23.93 -25.46 -39.33
N ASN A 98 23.12 -26.46 -38.97
CA ASN A 98 23.41 -27.88 -39.17
C ASN A 98 22.40 -28.53 -40.12
#